data_AF-A0A941V160-F1
#
_entry.id   AF-A0A941V160-F1
#
_cell.length_a   1.000
_cell.length_b   1.000
_cell.length_c   1.000
_cell.angle_alpha   90.00
_cell.angle_beta   90.00
_cell.angle_gamma   90.00
#
_symmetry.space_group_name_H-M   'P 1'
#
loop_
_entity.id
_entity.type
_entity.pdbx_description
1 polymer ?
#
loop_
_entity_poly.entity_id
_entity_poly.type
_entity_poly.pdbx_seq_one_letter_code
_entity_poly.pdbx_strand_id
1 'polypeptide(L)' 'MTSNMKKIAVVGSGISGLAAAWLLARKHQVTLYEAQRHLGGHTNTVDVTVEGRTFPVDTGFLVF' A
#
# COMPACT_ATOMS: atom_id res chain seq x y z
N MET A 1 22.74 -0.96 23.86
CA MET A 1 22.47 -0.07 22.71
C MET A 1 21.01 0.33 22.75
N THR A 2 20.67 1.55 23.13
CA THR A 2 19.29 2.04 23.09
C THR A 2 18.86 2.17 21.63
N SER A 3 17.91 1.34 21.19
CA SER A 3 17.23 1.50 19.92
C SER A 3 16.63 2.91 19.88
N ASN A 4 17.17 3.80 19.05
CA ASN A 4 16.64 5.16 18.94
C ASN A 4 15.39 5.13 18.06
N MET A 5 14.25 4.88 18.68
CA MET A 5 12.94 4.84 18.03
C MET A 5 12.62 6.22 17.44
N LYS A 6 12.46 6.29 16.11
CA LYS A 6 12.13 7.53 15.39
C LYS A 6 10.63 7.62 15.11
N LYS A 7 10.14 8.84 14.87
CA LYS A 7 8.84 9.11 14.24
C LYS A 7 9.08 9.37 12.76
N ILE A 8 8.45 8.59 11.89
CA ILE A 8 8.68 8.63 10.44
C ILE A 8 7.34 8.80 9.72
N ALA A 9 7.28 9.74 8.79
CA ALA A 9 6.18 9.87 7.86
C ALA A 9 6.55 9.21 6.52
N VAL A 10 5.68 8.35 6.01
CA VAL A 10 5.75 7.82 4.63
C VAL A 10 4.60 8.46 3.87
N VAL A 11 4.88 9.12 2.75
CA VAL A 11 3.88 9.80 1.91
C VAL A 11 3.72 9.03 0.60
N GLY A 12 2.51 8.52 0.36
CA GLY A 12 2.18 7.61 -0.74
C GLY A 12 2.16 6.15 -0.27
N SER A 13 1.10 5.44 -0.62
CA SER A 13 0.85 4.03 -0.28
C SER A 13 0.86 3.10 -1.51
N GLY A 14 1.61 3.47 -2.54
CA GLY A 14 2.01 2.53 -3.58
C GLY A 14 2.87 1.39 -3.02
N ILE A 15 3.22 0.41 -3.86
CA ILE A 15 3.98 -0.78 -3.43
C ILE A 15 5.27 -0.44 -2.65
N SER A 16 6.01 0.57 -3.09
CA SER A 16 7.24 1.03 -2.43
C SER A 16 6.97 1.67 -1.07
N GLY A 17 5.91 2.49 -0.96
CA GLY A 17 5.50 3.14 0.28
C GLY A 17 5.04 2.14 1.34
N LEU A 18 4.22 1.17 0.94
CA LEU A 18 3.78 0.08 1.82
C LEU A 18 4.96 -0.78 2.29
N ALA A 19 5.87 -1.14 1.38
CA ALA A 19 7.07 -1.91 1.73
C ALA A 19 7.98 -1.14 2.70
N ALA A 20 8.21 0.16 2.45
CA ALA A 20 9.00 1.02 3.32
C ALA A 20 8.35 1.16 4.70
N ALA A 21 7.05 1.46 4.75
CA ALA A 21 6.31 1.59 6.00
C ALA A 21 6.32 0.29 6.80
N TRP A 22 6.10 -0.85 6.16
CA TRP A 22 6.12 -2.17 6.79
C TRP A 22 7.49 -2.50 7.40
N LEU A 23 8.58 -2.27 6.67
CA LEU A 23 9.94 -2.53 7.18
C LEU A 23 10.31 -1.58 8.33
N LEU A 24 10.00 -0.29 8.22
CA LEU A 24 10.36 0.72 9.21
C LEU A 24 9.54 0.57 10.50
N ALA A 25 8.27 0.17 10.41
CA ALA A 25 7.38 -0.02 11.56
C ALA A 25 7.87 -1.08 12.55
N ARG A 26 8.76 -2.00 12.11
CA ARG A 26 9.36 -3.02 12.99
C ARG A 26 10.27 -2.42 14.07
N LYS A 27 10.75 -1.18 13.91
CA LYS A 27 11.70 -0.52 14.82
C LYS A 27 11.34 0.93 15.16
N HIS A 28 10.39 1.52 14.45
CA HIS A 28 10.07 2.95 14.51
C HIS A 28 8.56 3.19 14.54
N GLN A 29 8.15 4.35 15.03
CA GLN A 29 6.76 4.81 14.92
C GLN A 29 6.55 5.39 13.52
N VAL A 30 5.73 4.75 12.71
CA VAL A 30 5.49 5.14 11.32
C VAL A 30 4.06 5.64 11.15
N THR A 31 3.89 6.77 10.48
CA THR A 31 2.59 7.26 9.98
C THR A 31 2.63 7.22 8.45
N LEU A 32 1.68 6.53 7.84
CA LEU A 32 1.50 6.47 6.39
C LEU A 32 0.40 7.45 5.97
N TYR A 33 0.68 8.28 4.97
CA TYR A 33 -0.27 9.20 4.36
C TYR A 33 -0.54 8.78 2.92
N GLU A 34 -1.82 8.73 2.55
CA GLU A 34 -2.27 8.43 1.20
C GLU A 34 -3.31 9.48 0.79
N ALA A 35 -3.26 9.92 -0.47
CA ALA A 35 -4.20 10.87 -1.03
C ALA A 35 -5.52 10.20 -1.46
N GLN A 36 -5.46 8.94 -1.89
CA GLN A 36 -6.60 8.15 -2.31
C GLN A 36 -7.35 7.50 -1.13
N ARG A 37 -8.56 6.99 -1.42
CA ARG A 37 -9.37 6.25 -0.44
C ARG A 37 -8.94 4.79 -0.24
N HIS A 38 -7.98 4.32 -1.03
CA HIS A 38 -7.47 2.96 -1.00
C HIS A 38 -5.94 2.98 -1.02
N LEU A 39 -5.35 1.89 -0.54
CA LEU A 39 -3.91 1.66 -0.61
C LEU A 39 -3.56 0.93 -1.91
N GLY A 40 -2.29 0.91 -2.28
CA GLY A 40 -1.76 0.13 -3.41
C GLY A 40 -1.32 0.97 -4.60
N GLY A 41 -1.85 2.19 -4.76
CA GLY A 41 -1.52 3.06 -5.89
C GLY A 41 -1.80 2.38 -7.23
N HIS A 42 -0.76 2.17 -8.05
CA HIS A 42 -0.88 1.43 -9.31
C HIS A 42 -1.10 -0.08 -9.14
N THR A 43 -1.04 -0.63 -7.92
CA THR A 43 -1.54 -1.99 -7.66
C THR A 43 -3.04 -1.85 -7.38
N ASN A 44 -3.87 -2.17 -8.38
CA ASN A 44 -5.31 -1.91 -8.32
C ASN A 44 -6.11 -3.07 -8.91
N THR A 45 -6.73 -3.85 -8.03
CA THR A 45 -7.69 -4.90 -8.37
C THR A 45 -9.08 -4.40 -8.04
N VAL A 46 -10.00 -4.47 -9.01
CA VAL A 46 -11.39 -4.05 -8.84
C VAL A 46 -12.32 -5.23 -9.10
N ASP A 47 -13.34 -5.37 -8.27
CA ASP A 47 -14.37 -6.40 -8.47
C ASP A 47 -15.32 -5.97 -9.57
N VAL A 48 -15.42 -6.77 -10.64
CA VAL A 48 -16.33 -6.55 -11.76
C VAL A 48 -17.37 -7.66 -11.80
N THR A 49 -18.65 -7.29 -11.82
CA THR A 49 -19.76 -8.26 -11.90
C THR A 49 -20.31 -8.34 -13.32
N VAL A 50 -20.28 -9.52 -13.93
CA VAL A 50 -20.79 -9.82 -15.27
C VAL A 50 -21.68 -11.05 -15.19
N GLU A 51 -22.91 -10.95 -15.70
CA GLU A 51 -23.90 -12.05 -15.69
C GLU A 51 -24.10 -12.70 -14.31
N GLY A 52 -24.08 -11.87 -13.25
CA GLY A 52 -24.26 -12.33 -11.87
C GLY A 52 -23.03 -13.00 -11.24
N ARG A 53 -21.88 -13.02 -11.93
CA ARG A 53 -20.61 -13.53 -11.40
C ARG A 53 -19.62 -12.38 -11.18
N THR A 54 -18.92 -12.38 -10.06
CA THR A 54 -17.94 -11.35 -9.70
C THR A 54 -16.52 -11.85 -9.94
N PHE A 55 -15.70 -11.03 -10.59
CA PHE A 55 -14.32 -11.32 -10.94
C PHE A 55 -13.38 -10.24 -10.37
N PRO A 56 -12.25 -10.61 -9.76
CA PRO A 56 -11.20 -9.65 -9.45
C PRO A 56 -10.43 -9.30 -10.73
N VAL A 57 -10.49 -8.05 -11.15
CA VAL A 57 -9.83 -7.57 -12.37
C VAL A 57 -8.73 -6.59 -12.01
N ASP A 58 -7.51 -6.92 -12.41
CA ASP A 58 -6.37 -6.01 -12.29
C ASP A 58 -6.45 -4.92 -13.36
N THR A 59 -6.53 -3.68 -12.92
CA THR A 59 -6.57 -2.47 -13.77
C THR A 59 -5.32 -1.61 -13.60
N GLY A 60 -4.42 -2.07 -12.74
CA GLY A 60 -3.17 -1.42 -12.41
C GLY A 60 -1.99 -1.89 -13.29
N PHE A 61 -0.82 -1.97 -12.67
CA PHE A 61 0.41 -2.42 -13.32
C PHE A 61 0.35 -3.92 -13.66
N LEU A 62 0.32 -4.23 -14.96
CA LEU A 62 0.25 -5.58 -15.53
C LEU A 62 1.49 -5.85 -16.39
N VAL A 63 2.64 -6.07 -15.76
CA VAL A 63 3.83 -6.61 -16.44
C VAL A 63 4.56 -7.54 -15.47
N PHE A 64 5.18 -8.59 -16.03
CA PHE A 64 5.91 -9.63 -15.29
C PHE A 64 7.27 -9.87 -15.93
#